data_AF-A0A940LC41-F1
#
_entry.id   AF-A0A940LC41-F1
#
_cell.length_a   1.000
_cell.length_b   1.000
_cell.length_c   1.000
_cell.angle_alpha   90.00
_cell.angle_beta   90.00
_cell.angle_gamma   90.00
#
_symmetry.space_group_name_H-M   'P 1'
#
loop_
_entity.id
_entity.type
_entity.pdbx_description
1 polymer ?
#
loop_
_entity_poly.entity_id
_entity_poly.type
_entity_poly.pdbx_seq_one_letter_code
_entity_poly.pdbx_strand_id
1 'polypeptide(L)'
;MNKKHLPVFSFVLILVAVFAFTSSHSNRSIQKSSVDTIVPPTIKAKDHLGKSIVSKSGVISFTTGLENDFYYVDSVNKLVHFYVEARLSKFLNDRSGRIPLNISIVIDRSSSMQGIKMGYAKRAAKNIIDQLKSEDVVSIVVYDNNVDTIQPPIRVIEKEKIKSKIDLIVPQASTNLWGGTEQGYQFVKRNFKMGYVNRVLLISDGLANVGLTDSTLIKINVQKYKDEEGISISTFGVGLDYNETLMTDMAETGAGNYYFVDAPDKMTVIFNNELNGLLSVAAQNAEFRIKLPKGVTIQKGYPLKWQQNGDEIIVKLRDLSSEEIKATLFTFRIGDSTNEVLKFTSTLTYTDATDDSQKSLMNVNFLSPVKDVDAYLTHFNKQVIEQTILYTANENLETAMNLMEKGDYKEAGKYLSSNSGYLKANFIYVNKDAALMKLDSVNSNYSVQYLQAETISKDSVKRIQKASKAVNYKIRNKKQ
;
A
#
# COMPACT_ATOMS: atom_id res chain seq x y z
N MET A 1 15.23 -37.33 38.77
CA MET A 1 16.13 -37.16 37.61
C MET A 1 15.46 -37.73 36.37
N ASN A 2 15.71 -37.11 35.21
CA ASN A 2 15.06 -37.29 33.89
C ASN A 2 13.74 -36.52 33.67
N LYS A 3 13.82 -35.18 33.76
CA LYS A 3 12.97 -34.31 32.94
C LYS A 3 13.42 -34.47 31.48
N LYS A 4 12.65 -35.18 30.66
CA LYS A 4 12.81 -35.12 29.20
C LYS A 4 12.53 -33.68 28.78
N HIS A 5 13.57 -32.92 28.46
CA HIS A 5 13.45 -31.69 27.71
C HIS A 5 12.94 -32.05 26.31
N LEU A 6 11.62 -31.99 26.09
CA LEU A 6 11.11 -31.87 24.74
C LEU A 6 11.61 -30.51 24.21
N PRO A 7 12.24 -30.46 23.03
CA PRO A 7 12.52 -29.19 22.40
C PRO A 7 11.17 -28.64 21.97
N VAL A 8 10.63 -27.69 22.74
CA VAL A 8 9.58 -26.80 22.25
C VAL A 8 10.25 -25.90 21.22
N PHE A 9 10.48 -26.45 20.02
CA PHE A 9 10.74 -25.66 18.83
C PHE A 9 9.64 -24.60 18.78
N SER A 10 10.02 -23.35 18.51
CA SER A 10 9.15 -22.18 18.42
C SER A 10 7.94 -22.49 17.54
N PHE A 11 6.89 -23.03 18.16
CA PHE A 11 5.69 -23.54 17.53
C PHE A 11 4.70 -22.40 17.61
N VAL A 12 4.86 -21.50 16.65
CA VAL A 12 3.86 -20.60 16.06
C VAL A 12 4.61 -19.88 14.94
N LEU A 13 4.26 -20.23 13.71
CA LEU A 13 5.06 -20.07 12.49
C LEU A 13 6.43 -20.79 12.53
N ILE A 14 6.43 -22.13 12.54
CA ILE A 14 7.60 -22.86 12.02
C ILE A 14 7.65 -22.63 10.51
N LEU A 15 8.63 -21.80 10.12
CA LEU A 15 9.50 -21.97 8.96
C LEU A 15 8.85 -22.56 7.69
N VAL A 16 8.58 -21.69 6.73
CA VAL A 16 9.41 -21.85 5.52
C VAL A 16 10.71 -21.17 5.86
N ALA A 17 11.73 -21.99 6.09
CA ALA A 17 13.11 -21.54 6.01
C ALA A 17 13.24 -20.83 4.65
N VAL A 18 13.24 -19.50 4.67
CA VAL A 18 14.02 -18.77 3.69
C VAL A 18 15.43 -19.31 3.87
N PHE A 19 15.89 -20.14 2.94
CA PHE A 19 17.31 -20.34 2.72
C PHE A 19 17.89 -18.97 2.36
N ALA A 20 18.16 -18.16 3.37
CA ALA A 20 19.06 -17.04 3.25
C ALA A 20 20.45 -17.67 3.12
N PHE A 21 20.94 -17.72 1.88
CA PHE A 21 22.33 -17.94 1.59
C PHE A 21 23.15 -16.87 2.31
N THR A 22 23.75 -17.22 3.46
CA THR A 22 25.00 -16.60 3.89
C THR A 22 26.10 -17.63 3.68
N SER A 23 26.96 -17.32 2.73
CA SER A 23 28.20 -18.03 2.41
C SER A 23 29.02 -18.37 3.65
N SER A 24 29.25 -19.66 3.92
CA SER A 24 30.57 -20.16 4.32
C SER A 24 30.63 -21.68 4.12
N HIS A 25 31.74 -22.14 3.55
CA HIS A 25 32.06 -23.55 3.33
C HIS A 25 32.05 -24.34 4.65
N SER A 26 31.35 -25.48 4.70
CA SER A 26 31.94 -26.75 5.13
C SER A 26 31.02 -27.94 4.84
N ASN A 27 31.58 -28.92 4.14
CA ASN A 27 30.98 -30.22 3.87
C ASN A 27 30.71 -30.98 5.17
N ARG A 28 29.48 -31.42 5.40
CA ARG A 28 29.21 -32.68 6.12
C ARG A 28 27.85 -33.26 5.72
N SER A 29 27.92 -34.50 5.24
CA SER A 29 26.81 -35.37 4.87
C SER A 29 25.90 -35.67 6.07
N ILE A 30 24.58 -35.52 5.89
CA ILE A 30 23.58 -35.99 6.85
C ILE A 30 22.72 -37.06 6.14
N GLN A 31 22.74 -38.27 6.72
CA GLN A 31 21.96 -39.43 6.31
C GLN A 31 20.45 -39.16 6.38
N LYS A 32 19.73 -39.70 5.40
CA LYS A 32 18.26 -39.79 5.37
C LYS A 32 17.76 -40.50 6.62
N SER A 33 17.11 -39.78 7.53
CA SER A 33 16.18 -40.36 8.51
C SER A 33 14.75 -40.04 8.09
N SER A 34 13.87 -41.01 8.33
CA SER A 34 12.45 -41.06 7.97
C SER A 34 11.69 -39.77 8.32
N VAL A 35 10.98 -39.23 7.35
CA VAL A 35 10.04 -38.11 7.52
C VAL A 35 8.80 -38.64 8.21
N ASP A 36 8.78 -38.62 9.54
CA ASP A 36 7.51 -38.65 10.27
C ASP A 36 6.71 -37.42 9.85
N THR A 37 5.50 -37.65 9.34
CA THR A 37 4.56 -36.60 8.97
C THR A 37 4.13 -35.89 10.26
N ILE A 38 4.80 -34.78 10.58
CA ILE A 38 4.42 -33.91 11.70
C ILE A 38 3.03 -33.36 11.36
N VAL A 39 2.00 -33.89 12.04
CA VAL A 39 0.66 -33.30 12.01
C VAL A 39 0.79 -31.89 12.60
N PRO A 40 0.43 -30.83 11.86
CA PRO A 40 0.47 -29.48 12.39
C PRO A 40 -0.41 -29.39 13.65
N PRO A 41 0.04 -28.71 14.72
CA PRO A 41 -0.73 -28.59 15.94
C PRO A 41 -2.08 -27.93 15.63
N THR A 42 -3.14 -28.43 16.26
CA THR A 42 -4.48 -27.86 16.09
C THR A 42 -4.55 -26.51 16.81
N ILE A 43 -4.35 -25.43 16.07
CA ILE A 43 -4.58 -24.07 16.57
C ILE A 43 -6.09 -23.83 16.63
N LYS A 44 -6.65 -23.68 17.83
CA LYS A 44 -8.03 -23.22 18.00
C LYS A 44 -8.03 -21.70 18.02
N ALA A 45 -8.19 -21.07 16.86
CA ALA A 45 -8.17 -19.62 16.73
C ALA A 45 -9.56 -18.99 16.92
N LYS A 46 -9.63 -17.89 17.68
CA LYS A 46 -10.82 -17.04 17.79
C LYS A 46 -10.98 -16.20 16.52
N ASP A 47 -12.20 -16.04 16.03
CA ASP A 47 -12.51 -15.32 14.79
C ASP A 47 -12.90 -13.86 15.08
N HIS A 48 -11.89 -13.00 15.27
CA HIS A 48 -12.08 -11.57 15.50
C HIS A 48 -10.84 -10.79 15.03
N LEU A 49 -10.94 -9.55 14.54
CA LEU A 49 -9.74 -8.79 14.12
C LEU A 49 -8.99 -8.17 15.30
N GLY A 50 -9.66 -8.04 16.44
CA GLY A 50 -9.19 -7.34 17.61
C GLY A 50 -10.31 -6.51 18.25
N LYS A 51 -9.93 -5.55 19.09
CA LYS A 51 -10.86 -4.60 19.71
C LYS A 51 -11.12 -3.46 18.73
N SER A 52 -12.37 -3.07 18.51
CA SER A 52 -12.74 -1.95 17.64
C SER A 52 -13.38 -0.82 18.43
N ILE A 53 -12.99 0.42 18.12
CA ILE A 53 -13.54 1.65 18.68
C ILE A 53 -14.08 2.48 17.51
N VAL A 54 -15.31 2.97 17.64
CA VAL A 54 -15.95 3.78 16.59
C VAL A 54 -15.99 5.24 17.02
N SER A 55 -15.79 6.16 16.08
CA SER A 55 -15.94 7.60 16.30
C SER A 55 -17.36 7.94 16.75
N LYS A 56 -17.52 9.09 17.40
CA LYS A 56 -18.85 9.60 17.79
C LYS A 56 -19.80 9.74 16.60
N SER A 57 -19.26 10.05 15.42
CA SER A 57 -20.02 10.14 14.17
C SER A 57 -20.45 8.77 13.62
N GLY A 58 -19.90 7.66 14.11
CA GLY A 58 -20.15 6.33 13.56
C GLY A 58 -19.39 6.03 12.25
N VAL A 59 -18.70 7.02 11.68
CA VAL A 59 -18.10 6.93 10.34
C VAL A 59 -16.74 6.24 10.35
N ILE A 60 -15.94 6.44 11.41
CA ILE A 60 -14.57 5.93 11.49
C ILE A 60 -14.51 4.84 12.54
N SER A 61 -14.03 3.66 12.15
CA SER A 61 -13.70 2.58 13.07
C SER A 61 -12.19 2.41 13.16
N PHE A 62 -11.69 2.23 14.39
CA PHE A 62 -10.28 2.02 14.71
C PHE A 62 -10.13 0.68 15.44
N THR A 63 -9.47 -0.26 14.80
CA THR A 63 -9.37 -1.65 15.25
C THR A 63 -7.92 -2.02 15.49
N THR A 64 -7.63 -2.65 16.63
CA THR A 64 -6.29 -3.16 16.95
C THR A 64 -6.36 -4.55 17.57
N GLY A 65 -5.45 -5.43 17.17
CA GLY A 65 -5.44 -6.83 17.60
C GLY A 65 -4.04 -7.44 17.61
N LEU A 66 -3.77 -8.26 18.62
CA LEU A 66 -2.60 -9.13 18.67
C LEU A 66 -2.97 -10.47 18.04
N GLU A 67 -1.97 -11.17 17.49
CA GLU A 67 -2.20 -12.53 16.97
C GLU A 67 -2.49 -13.55 18.07
N ASN A 68 -2.20 -13.23 19.33
CA ASN A 68 -2.49 -14.06 20.49
C ASN A 68 -2.72 -13.16 21.73
N ASP A 69 -3.52 -13.65 22.69
CA ASP A 69 -3.69 -13.02 24.01
C ASP A 69 -2.43 -13.20 24.90
N PHE A 70 -1.55 -14.15 24.53
CA PHE A 70 -0.38 -14.56 25.29
C PHE A 70 0.92 -14.59 24.48
N TYR A 71 2.05 -14.45 25.18
CA TYR A 71 3.36 -14.87 24.66
C TYR A 71 3.92 -16.02 25.50
N TYR A 72 4.50 -17.02 24.82
CA TYR A 72 5.06 -18.19 25.48
C TYR A 72 6.41 -17.86 26.12
N VAL A 73 6.50 -17.97 27.44
CA VAL A 73 7.66 -17.52 28.23
C VAL A 73 8.93 -18.30 27.89
N ASP A 74 8.79 -19.59 27.59
CA ASP A 74 9.91 -20.50 27.33
C ASP A 74 10.26 -20.58 25.82
N SER A 75 9.63 -19.75 24.98
CA SER A 75 9.93 -19.71 23.54
C SER A 75 11.31 -19.11 23.28
N VAL A 76 12.06 -19.77 22.40
CA VAL A 76 13.24 -19.15 21.77
C VAL A 76 12.74 -18.17 20.72
N ASN A 77 13.18 -16.91 20.80
CA ASN A 77 12.78 -15.82 19.91
C ASN A 77 11.27 -15.52 19.95
N LYS A 78 10.84 -14.80 20.99
CA LYS A 78 9.45 -14.41 21.24
C LYS A 78 8.99 -13.35 20.23
N LEU A 79 8.46 -13.78 19.09
CA LEU A 79 7.86 -12.88 18.09
C LEU A 79 6.34 -12.79 18.30
N VAL A 80 5.79 -11.58 18.09
CA VAL A 80 4.35 -11.33 18.11
C VAL A 80 3.94 -10.38 17.00
N HIS A 81 2.84 -10.69 16.32
CA HIS A 81 2.22 -9.81 15.32
C HIS A 81 1.12 -8.94 15.93
N PHE A 82 1.12 -7.66 15.55
CA PHE A 82 0.16 -6.67 15.99
C PHE A 82 -0.44 -5.92 14.81
N TYR A 83 -1.75 -6.05 14.65
CA TYR A 83 -2.52 -5.47 13.57
C TYR A 83 -3.21 -4.18 14.01
N VAL A 84 -3.19 -3.17 13.14
CA VAL A 84 -3.80 -1.86 13.35
C VAL A 84 -4.55 -1.45 12.08
N GLU A 85 -5.84 -1.15 12.17
CA GLU A 85 -6.70 -0.76 11.05
C GLU A 85 -7.54 0.48 11.40
N ALA A 86 -7.64 1.39 10.44
CA ALA A 86 -8.66 2.42 10.38
C ALA A 86 -9.53 2.13 9.16
N ARG A 87 -10.85 2.11 9.36
CA ARG A 87 -11.82 1.92 8.29
C ARG A 87 -12.88 3.00 8.36
N LEU A 88 -13.15 3.62 7.22
CA LEU A 88 -14.28 4.50 7.05
C LEU A 88 -15.46 3.72 6.48
N SER A 89 -16.57 3.76 7.20
CA SER A 89 -17.85 3.26 6.69
C SER A 89 -18.29 4.09 5.50
N LYS A 90 -19.16 3.51 4.66
CA LYS A 90 -19.79 4.26 3.58
C LYS A 90 -20.53 5.45 4.17
N PHE A 91 -20.12 6.65 3.78
CA PHE A 91 -20.86 7.85 4.09
C PHE A 91 -21.06 8.63 2.79
N LEU A 92 -22.31 8.99 2.53
CA LEU A 92 -22.62 9.90 1.46
C LEU A 92 -22.50 11.29 2.05
N ASN A 93 -21.47 12.04 1.66
CA ASN A 93 -21.63 13.48 1.66
C ASN A 93 -22.83 13.74 0.74
N ASP A 94 -23.98 14.14 1.29
CA ASP A 94 -24.98 14.81 0.47
C ASP A 94 -24.21 15.86 -0.32
N ARG A 95 -24.44 15.93 -1.63
CA ARG A 95 -23.59 16.68 -2.55
C ARG A 95 -23.50 18.16 -2.17
N SER A 96 -24.25 18.66 -1.18
CA SER A 96 -24.11 19.95 -0.52
C SER A 96 -22.88 20.11 0.41
N GLY A 97 -22.31 19.04 0.98
CA GLY A 97 -21.28 19.07 2.04
C GLY A 97 -19.89 18.54 1.66
N ARG A 98 -19.60 18.32 0.37
CA ARG A 98 -18.29 17.79 -0.06
C ARG A 98 -17.16 18.79 0.09
N ILE A 99 -15.98 18.30 0.44
CA ILE A 99 -14.75 19.09 0.45
C ILE A 99 -14.48 19.62 -0.98
N PRO A 100 -14.25 20.94 -1.15
CA PRO A 100 -13.84 21.48 -2.43
C PRO A 100 -12.44 21.00 -2.86
N LEU A 101 -12.22 20.93 -4.17
CA LEU A 101 -10.97 20.44 -4.73
C LEU A 101 -10.09 21.58 -5.24
N ASN A 102 -8.79 21.48 -5.02
CA ASN A 102 -7.77 22.28 -5.68
C ASN A 102 -6.81 21.32 -6.39
N ILE A 103 -7.04 21.12 -7.68
CA ILE A 103 -6.35 20.08 -8.44
C ILE A 103 -5.58 20.61 -9.63
N SER A 104 -4.40 20.02 -9.88
CA SER A 104 -3.67 20.20 -11.14
C SER A 104 -3.62 18.89 -11.90
N ILE A 105 -4.19 18.86 -13.10
CA ILE A 105 -4.08 17.75 -14.03
C ILE A 105 -2.80 17.97 -14.85
N VAL A 106 -1.85 17.06 -14.72
CA VAL A 106 -0.56 17.12 -15.41
C VAL A 106 -0.54 15.99 -16.44
N ILE A 107 -0.51 16.36 -17.72
CA ILE A 107 -0.65 15.42 -18.83
C ILE A 107 0.65 15.38 -19.63
N ASP A 108 1.26 14.21 -19.68
CA ASP A 108 2.33 13.89 -20.62
C ASP A 108 1.79 14.03 -22.05
N ARG A 109 2.46 14.84 -22.87
CA ARG A 109 2.20 14.94 -24.29
C ARG A 109 3.41 14.53 -25.11
N SER A 110 4.32 13.71 -24.57
CA SER A 110 5.46 13.19 -25.33
C SER A 110 5.02 12.37 -26.55
N SER A 111 5.92 12.17 -27.51
CA SER A 111 5.64 11.40 -28.73
C SER A 111 5.14 9.96 -28.47
N SER A 112 5.46 9.36 -27.33
CA SER A 112 4.95 8.03 -26.95
C SER A 112 3.45 8.02 -26.70
N MET A 113 2.85 9.16 -26.33
CA MET A 113 1.41 9.32 -26.09
C MET A 113 0.57 9.32 -27.36
N GLN A 114 1.16 9.16 -28.54
CA GLN A 114 0.41 9.16 -29.82
C GLN A 114 -0.73 8.13 -29.89
N GLY A 115 -1.70 8.44 -30.75
CA GLY A 115 -2.85 7.58 -31.01
C GLY A 115 -3.76 7.41 -29.80
N ILE A 116 -4.03 6.15 -29.44
CA ILE A 116 -5.02 5.77 -28.43
C ILE A 116 -4.68 6.31 -27.03
N LYS A 117 -3.40 6.44 -26.66
CA LYS A 117 -2.98 6.83 -25.30
C LYS A 117 -3.36 8.27 -24.98
N MET A 118 -3.10 9.21 -25.88
CA MET A 118 -3.55 10.60 -25.75
C MET A 118 -5.08 10.69 -25.74
N GLY A 119 -5.75 9.86 -26.56
CA GLY A 119 -7.21 9.72 -26.50
C GLY A 119 -7.70 9.35 -25.09
N TYR A 120 -7.01 8.42 -24.42
CA TYR A 120 -7.31 8.03 -23.04
C TYR A 120 -7.12 9.22 -22.09
N ALA A 121 -5.93 9.84 -22.09
CA ALA A 121 -5.60 10.95 -21.21
C ALA A 121 -6.58 12.12 -21.34
N LYS A 122 -6.94 12.51 -22.57
CA LYS A 122 -7.96 13.54 -22.83
C LYS A 122 -9.32 13.16 -22.26
N ARG A 123 -9.77 11.92 -22.46
CA ARG A 123 -11.07 11.45 -21.96
C ARG A 123 -11.10 11.48 -20.43
N ALA A 124 -10.05 11.01 -19.78
CA ALA A 124 -9.93 11.08 -18.32
C ALA A 124 -9.95 12.51 -17.79
N ALA A 125 -9.15 13.40 -18.39
CA ALA A 125 -9.13 14.81 -18.01
C ALA A 125 -10.53 15.45 -18.14
N LYS A 126 -11.24 15.21 -19.26
CA LYS A 126 -12.60 15.72 -19.45
C LYS A 126 -13.60 15.17 -18.43
N ASN A 127 -13.52 13.87 -18.11
CA ASN A 127 -14.37 13.26 -17.08
C ASN A 127 -14.12 13.87 -15.68
N ILE A 128 -12.89 14.27 -15.37
CA ILE A 128 -12.60 15.02 -14.14
C ILE A 128 -13.34 16.36 -14.18
N ILE A 129 -13.17 17.15 -15.25
CA ILE A 129 -13.82 18.46 -15.41
C ILE A 129 -15.35 18.37 -15.25
N ASP A 130 -15.97 17.32 -15.80
CA ASP A 130 -17.42 17.10 -15.70
C ASP A 130 -17.90 16.93 -14.25
N GLN A 131 -17.07 16.38 -13.37
CA GLN A 131 -17.38 16.10 -11.96
C GLN A 131 -17.04 17.26 -11.00
N LEU A 132 -16.20 18.20 -11.44
CA LEU A 132 -15.87 19.40 -10.64
C LEU A 132 -17.09 20.33 -10.52
N LYS A 133 -17.07 21.22 -9.53
CA LYS A 133 -18.08 22.27 -9.32
C LYS A 133 -17.44 23.65 -9.32
N SER A 134 -18.28 24.69 -9.29
CA SER A 134 -17.89 26.09 -9.31
C SER A 134 -16.93 26.51 -8.19
N GLU A 135 -16.98 25.85 -7.04
CA GLU A 135 -16.10 26.09 -5.89
C GLU A 135 -14.71 25.46 -6.02
N ASP A 136 -14.54 24.48 -6.92
CA ASP A 136 -13.28 23.80 -7.17
C ASP A 136 -12.36 24.65 -8.04
N VAL A 137 -11.06 24.46 -7.87
CA VAL A 137 -9.99 25.05 -8.68
C VAL A 137 -9.36 23.95 -9.52
N VAL A 138 -9.17 24.21 -10.82
CA VAL A 138 -8.43 23.31 -11.71
C VAL A 138 -7.37 24.05 -12.51
N SER A 139 -6.19 23.46 -12.59
CA SER A 139 -5.18 23.77 -13.62
C SER A 139 -4.92 22.56 -14.49
N ILE A 140 -4.49 22.83 -15.73
CA ILE A 140 -4.06 21.80 -16.68
C ILE A 140 -2.68 22.20 -17.20
N VAL A 141 -1.71 21.36 -16.88
CA VAL A 141 -0.33 21.44 -17.34
C VAL A 141 -0.12 20.33 -18.36
N VAL A 142 0.51 20.64 -19.48
CA VAL A 142 0.99 19.64 -20.41
C VAL A 142 2.50 19.73 -20.50
N TYR A 143 3.17 18.61 -20.71
CA TYR A 143 4.62 18.62 -20.82
C TYR A 143 5.14 17.64 -21.87
N ASP A 144 6.22 18.05 -22.51
CA ASP A 144 7.10 17.26 -23.37
C ASP A 144 8.55 17.58 -22.98
N ASN A 145 9.39 18.12 -23.88
CA ASN A 145 10.64 18.76 -23.48
C ASN A 145 10.41 20.08 -22.73
N ASN A 146 9.32 20.77 -23.03
CA ASN A 146 8.87 22.02 -22.42
C ASN A 146 7.64 21.77 -21.54
N VAL A 147 7.31 22.75 -20.70
CA VAL A 147 6.14 22.71 -19.83
C VAL A 147 5.21 23.85 -20.22
N ASP A 148 4.00 23.53 -20.65
CA ASP A 148 3.00 24.50 -21.08
C ASP A 148 1.78 24.50 -20.17
N THR A 149 1.19 25.67 -19.99
CA THR A 149 -0.06 25.84 -19.24
C THR A 149 -1.23 25.98 -20.20
N ILE A 150 -2.09 24.96 -20.23
CA ILE A 150 -3.33 24.97 -21.03
C ILE A 150 -4.45 25.69 -20.26
N GLN A 151 -4.52 25.44 -18.96
CA GLN A 151 -5.51 26.02 -18.07
C GLN A 151 -4.83 26.50 -16.79
N PRO A 152 -4.77 27.82 -16.51
CA PRO A 152 -4.28 28.33 -15.23
C PRO A 152 -5.23 27.92 -14.09
N PRO A 153 -4.76 27.91 -12.83
CA PRO A 153 -5.53 27.46 -11.67
C PRO A 153 -6.66 28.45 -11.35
N ILE A 154 -7.83 28.22 -11.94
CA ILE A 154 -9.03 29.05 -11.75
C ILE A 154 -10.22 28.18 -11.36
N ARG A 155 -11.27 28.85 -10.87
CA ARG A 155 -12.54 28.19 -10.54
C ARG A 155 -13.22 27.60 -11.76
N VAL A 156 -13.86 26.44 -11.59
CA VAL A 156 -14.51 25.71 -12.69
C VAL A 156 -15.90 26.29 -12.99
N ILE A 157 -15.93 27.37 -13.78
CA ILE A 157 -17.17 28.03 -14.20
C ILE A 157 -17.55 27.61 -15.63
N GLU A 158 -16.60 27.67 -16.57
CA GLU A 158 -16.81 27.36 -17.99
C GLU A 158 -16.27 25.96 -18.37
N LYS A 159 -16.94 24.88 -17.93
CA LYS A 159 -16.48 23.50 -18.16
C LYS A 159 -16.20 23.17 -19.64
N GLU A 160 -17.12 23.53 -20.54
CA GLU A 160 -16.97 23.25 -21.97
C GLU A 160 -15.73 23.92 -22.56
N LYS A 161 -15.43 25.16 -22.17
CA LYS A 161 -14.22 25.87 -22.60
C LYS A 161 -12.94 25.18 -22.15
N ILE A 162 -12.93 24.65 -20.92
CA ILE A 162 -11.80 23.85 -20.42
C ILE A 162 -11.66 22.57 -21.25
N LYS A 163 -12.76 21.87 -21.54
CA LYS A 163 -12.76 20.65 -22.35
C LYS A 163 -12.28 20.90 -23.79
N SER A 164 -12.70 22.00 -24.42
CA SER A 164 -12.21 22.38 -25.75
C SER A 164 -10.71 22.59 -25.77
N LYS A 165 -10.11 23.15 -24.70
CA LYS A 165 -8.65 23.27 -24.59
C LYS A 165 -7.95 21.92 -24.45
N ILE A 166 -8.56 20.95 -23.75
CA ILE A 166 -8.04 19.57 -23.65
C ILE A 166 -8.02 18.91 -25.03
N ASP A 167 -9.04 19.16 -25.86
CA ASP A 167 -9.11 18.57 -27.20
C ASP A 167 -7.98 19.04 -28.13
N LEU A 168 -7.40 20.22 -27.86
CA LEU A 168 -6.26 20.77 -28.61
C LEU A 168 -4.89 20.18 -28.24
N ILE A 169 -4.79 19.31 -27.23
CA ILE A 169 -3.50 18.73 -26.81
C ILE A 169 -3.00 17.78 -27.91
N VAL A 170 -1.80 18.02 -28.43
CA VAL A 170 -1.18 17.17 -29.47
C VAL A 170 0.13 16.59 -28.93
N PRO A 171 0.39 15.28 -29.13
CA PRO A 171 1.66 14.68 -28.75
C PRO A 171 2.87 15.27 -29.52
N GLN A 172 3.97 15.55 -28.83
CA GLN A 172 5.18 16.19 -29.34
C GLN A 172 6.43 15.76 -28.54
N ALA A 173 7.59 15.68 -29.21
CA ALA A 173 8.94 15.63 -28.60
C ALA A 173 9.17 14.59 -27.47
N SER A 174 9.99 14.97 -26.47
CA SER A 174 10.53 14.16 -25.37
C SER A 174 9.72 14.32 -24.06
N THR A 175 10.27 13.96 -22.89
CA THR A 175 9.53 13.79 -21.61
C THR A 175 10.28 14.40 -20.41
N ASN A 176 9.93 15.63 -20.04
CA ASN A 176 10.34 16.34 -18.84
C ASN A 176 9.33 16.14 -17.71
N LEU A 177 9.26 14.90 -17.22
CA LEU A 177 8.28 14.46 -16.23
C LEU A 177 8.30 15.31 -14.96
N TRP A 178 9.49 15.59 -14.41
CA TRP A 178 9.59 16.40 -13.21
C TRP A 178 9.15 17.85 -13.46
N GLY A 179 9.57 18.48 -14.55
CA GLY A 179 9.18 19.86 -14.86
C GLY A 179 7.66 20.03 -14.95
N GLY A 180 6.97 19.12 -15.64
CA GLY A 180 5.50 19.13 -15.70
C GLY A 180 4.85 18.92 -14.34
N THR A 181 5.38 17.96 -13.56
CA THR A 181 4.87 17.64 -12.22
C THR A 181 5.07 18.81 -11.25
N GLU A 182 6.25 19.41 -11.25
CA GLU A 182 6.61 20.57 -10.43
C GLU A 182 5.72 21.76 -10.74
N GLN A 183 5.48 22.06 -12.02
CA GLN A 183 4.54 23.13 -12.39
C GLN A 183 3.12 22.85 -11.86
N GLY A 184 2.69 21.58 -11.89
CA GLY A 184 1.43 21.18 -11.27
C GLY A 184 1.40 21.43 -9.76
N TYR A 185 2.45 21.05 -9.05
CA TYR A 185 2.59 21.37 -7.62
C TYR A 185 2.57 22.88 -7.36
N GLN A 186 3.28 23.66 -8.16
CA GLN A 186 3.31 25.13 -8.03
C GLN A 186 1.93 25.75 -8.22
N PHE A 187 1.10 25.24 -9.14
CA PHE A 187 -0.27 25.70 -9.29
C PHE A 187 -1.18 25.33 -8.13
N VAL A 188 -1.08 24.10 -7.63
CA VAL A 188 -1.83 23.70 -6.43
C VAL A 188 -1.39 24.55 -5.23
N LYS A 189 -0.08 24.77 -5.05
CA LYS A 189 0.48 25.60 -3.97
C LYS A 189 -0.01 27.05 -4.02
N ARG A 190 0.02 27.70 -5.20
CA ARG A 190 -0.44 29.09 -5.36
C ARG A 190 -1.90 29.28 -4.96
N ASN A 191 -2.72 28.25 -5.14
CA ASN A 191 -4.14 28.27 -4.80
C ASN A 191 -4.46 27.40 -3.57
N PHE A 192 -3.44 27.08 -2.75
CA PHE A 192 -3.61 26.20 -1.60
C PHE A 192 -4.65 26.77 -0.65
N LYS A 193 -5.56 25.91 -0.21
CA LYS A 193 -6.57 26.24 0.78
C LYS A 193 -6.67 25.14 1.82
N MET A 194 -6.67 25.55 3.09
CA MET A 194 -7.08 24.69 4.19
C MET A 194 -8.55 24.33 4.02
N GLY A 195 -8.93 23.11 4.37
CA GLY A 195 -10.28 22.58 4.11
C GLY A 195 -10.57 22.29 2.64
N TYR A 196 -9.55 22.27 1.75
CA TYR A 196 -9.64 21.73 0.39
C TYR A 196 -8.80 20.46 0.29
N VAL A 197 -9.16 19.58 -0.65
CA VAL A 197 -8.23 18.52 -1.09
C VAL A 197 -7.28 19.13 -2.13
N ASN A 198 -6.01 19.27 -1.75
CA ASN A 198 -4.95 19.84 -2.58
C ASN A 198 -4.15 18.70 -3.25
N ARG A 199 -4.34 18.48 -4.56
CA ARG A 199 -3.79 17.29 -5.23
C ARG A 199 -3.33 17.52 -6.68
N VAL A 200 -2.20 16.91 -7.03
CA VAL A 200 -1.71 16.74 -8.40
C VAL A 200 -2.16 15.39 -8.96
N LEU A 201 -2.65 15.37 -10.20
CA LEU A 201 -3.01 14.16 -10.93
C LEU A 201 -2.08 14.03 -12.14
N LEU A 202 -1.07 13.16 -12.05
CA LEU A 202 -0.07 12.95 -13.08
C LEU A 202 -0.46 11.82 -14.01
N ILE A 203 -0.61 12.09 -15.30
CA ILE A 203 -0.92 11.12 -16.35
C ILE A 203 0.28 11.02 -17.28
N SER A 204 0.93 9.85 -17.36
CA SER A 204 2.14 9.67 -18.17
C SER A 204 2.29 8.25 -18.71
N ASP A 205 2.86 8.13 -19.91
CA ASP A 205 3.32 6.86 -20.51
C ASP A 205 4.84 6.80 -20.71
N GLY A 206 5.57 7.82 -20.23
CA GLY A 206 6.97 8.05 -20.57
C GLY A 206 7.97 7.73 -19.46
N LEU A 207 9.24 7.70 -19.86
CA LEU A 207 10.40 7.69 -18.97
C LEU A 207 10.85 9.15 -18.78
N ALA A 208 11.19 9.55 -17.56
CA ALA A 208 11.85 10.84 -17.34
C ALA A 208 13.17 10.87 -18.12
N ASN A 209 13.25 11.67 -19.19
CA ASN A 209 14.39 11.69 -20.12
C ASN A 209 14.98 13.10 -20.31
N VAL A 210 14.27 14.15 -19.92
CA VAL A 210 14.71 15.54 -19.95
C VAL A 210 14.55 16.15 -18.55
N GLY A 211 15.45 17.05 -18.17
CA GLY A 211 15.42 17.71 -16.86
C GLY A 211 15.91 16.78 -15.74
N LEU A 212 15.19 16.75 -14.62
CA LEU A 212 15.51 15.87 -13.50
C LEU A 212 14.99 14.45 -13.80
N THR A 213 15.91 13.51 -14.00
CA THR A 213 15.61 12.11 -14.32
C THR A 213 15.97 11.14 -13.17
N ASP A 214 16.72 11.61 -12.17
CA ASP A 214 17.06 10.81 -10.99
C ASP A 214 15.83 10.56 -10.12
N SER A 215 15.40 9.30 -10.07
CA SER A 215 14.23 8.86 -9.29
C SER A 215 14.32 9.17 -7.79
N THR A 216 15.52 9.15 -7.22
CA THR A 216 15.75 9.44 -5.80
C THR A 216 15.52 10.93 -5.52
N LEU A 217 16.06 11.80 -6.37
CA LEU A 217 15.86 13.24 -6.25
C LEU A 217 14.39 13.64 -6.49
N ILE A 218 13.74 13.03 -7.49
CA ILE A 218 12.29 13.22 -7.71
C ILE A 218 11.51 12.84 -6.46
N LYS A 219 11.82 11.68 -5.86
CA LYS A 219 11.17 11.21 -4.63
C LYS A 219 11.38 12.17 -3.46
N ILE A 220 12.59 12.71 -3.26
CA ILE A 220 12.86 13.72 -2.24
C ILE A 220 12.00 14.96 -2.46
N ASN A 221 11.90 15.45 -3.69
CA ASN A 221 11.09 16.62 -3.99
C ASN A 221 9.59 16.38 -3.80
N VAL A 222 9.08 15.20 -4.20
CA VAL A 222 7.69 14.80 -3.93
C VAL A 222 7.42 14.75 -2.42
N GLN A 223 8.33 14.18 -1.63
CA GLN A 223 8.21 14.14 -0.16
C GLN A 223 8.16 15.56 0.41
N LYS A 224 8.99 16.48 -0.11
CA LYS A 224 9.01 17.88 0.30
C LYS A 224 7.66 18.57 0.10
N TYR A 225 7.07 18.48 -1.09
CA TYR A 225 5.73 19.04 -1.34
C TYR A 225 4.67 18.42 -0.42
N LYS A 226 4.80 17.14 -0.07
CA LYS A 226 3.85 16.50 0.84
C LYS A 226 3.99 16.93 2.29
N ASP A 227 5.21 16.98 2.80
CA ASP A 227 5.49 17.25 4.22
C ASP A 227 5.43 18.73 4.56
N GLU A 228 5.93 19.60 3.66
CA GLU A 228 6.00 21.04 3.91
C GLU A 228 4.76 21.79 3.42
N GLU A 229 4.16 21.36 2.30
CA GLU A 229 3.05 22.09 1.65
C GLU A 229 1.70 21.36 1.78
N GLY A 230 1.68 20.13 2.29
CA GLY A 230 0.46 19.33 2.42
C GLY A 230 -0.16 18.90 1.08
N ILE A 231 0.55 19.02 -0.05
CA ILE A 231 0.02 18.72 -1.39
C ILE A 231 0.27 17.24 -1.71
N SER A 232 -0.77 16.56 -2.17
CA SER A 232 -0.70 15.15 -2.54
C SER A 232 -0.56 14.92 -4.05
N ILE A 233 -0.11 13.74 -4.49
CA ILE A 233 -0.04 13.35 -5.92
C ILE A 233 -0.52 11.92 -6.15
N SER A 234 -1.40 11.75 -7.13
CA SER A 234 -1.75 10.44 -7.69
C SER A 234 -1.19 10.31 -9.09
N THR A 235 -0.76 9.10 -9.45
CA THR A 235 -0.07 8.82 -10.70
C THR A 235 -0.85 7.79 -11.53
N PHE A 236 -0.99 8.07 -12.82
CA PHE A 236 -1.71 7.25 -13.79
C PHE A 236 -0.74 6.87 -14.90
N GLY A 237 -0.24 5.64 -14.84
CA GLY A 237 0.65 5.07 -15.83
C GLY A 237 -0.14 4.54 -17.02
N VAL A 238 0.03 5.13 -18.20
CA VAL A 238 -0.69 4.78 -19.43
C VAL A 238 0.20 3.90 -20.32
N GLY A 239 -0.32 2.80 -20.86
CA GLY A 239 0.45 1.94 -21.77
C GLY A 239 1.58 1.17 -21.09
N LEU A 240 2.58 0.71 -21.84
CA LEU A 240 3.56 -0.29 -21.34
C LEU A 240 4.97 0.24 -21.13
N ASP A 241 5.26 1.49 -21.49
CA ASP A 241 6.64 1.96 -21.68
C ASP A 241 7.10 2.98 -20.63
N TYR A 242 6.27 3.27 -19.62
CA TYR A 242 6.64 4.14 -18.50
C TYR A 242 7.38 3.41 -17.38
N ASN A 243 8.10 4.19 -16.57
CA ASN A 243 8.76 3.74 -15.35
C ASN A 243 7.73 3.57 -14.23
N GLU A 244 7.27 2.33 -14.05
CA GLU A 244 6.26 1.99 -13.03
C GLU A 244 6.77 2.18 -11.60
N THR A 245 8.03 1.82 -11.35
CA THR A 245 8.66 1.98 -10.04
C THR A 245 8.66 3.44 -9.64
N LEU A 246 9.10 4.34 -10.53
CA LEU A 246 9.07 5.79 -10.30
C LEU A 246 7.64 6.29 -10.04
N MET A 247 6.67 5.92 -10.87
CA MET A 247 5.27 6.37 -10.72
C MET A 247 4.64 5.88 -9.41
N THR A 248 4.94 4.63 -9.01
CA THR A 248 4.50 4.05 -7.74
C THR A 248 5.17 4.77 -6.57
N ASP A 249 6.48 4.98 -6.63
CA ASP A 249 7.25 5.71 -5.60
C ASP A 249 6.73 7.14 -5.42
N MET A 250 6.42 7.83 -6.52
CA MET A 250 5.86 9.19 -6.47
C MET A 250 4.50 9.22 -5.79
N ALA A 251 3.56 8.34 -6.19
CA ALA A 251 2.24 8.27 -5.55
C ALA A 251 2.35 7.90 -4.07
N GLU A 252 3.15 6.89 -3.77
CA GLU A 252 3.37 6.45 -2.39
C GLU A 252 4.06 7.50 -1.55
N THR A 253 5.02 8.23 -2.06
CA THR A 253 5.75 9.25 -1.29
C THR A 253 4.86 10.48 -1.10
N GLY A 254 4.15 10.89 -2.15
CA GLY A 254 3.31 12.08 -2.14
C GLY A 254 1.85 11.84 -1.77
N ALA A 255 1.52 10.80 -1.00
CA ALA A 255 0.18 10.65 -0.42
C ALA A 255 -1.01 10.45 -1.37
N GLY A 256 -0.78 9.98 -2.60
CA GLY A 256 -1.88 9.57 -3.48
C GLY A 256 -1.82 8.09 -3.83
N ASN A 257 -2.46 7.77 -4.95
CA ASN A 257 -2.63 6.40 -5.43
C ASN A 257 -1.94 6.22 -6.79
N TYR A 258 -1.42 5.02 -7.02
CA TYR A 258 -0.90 4.61 -8.32
C TYR A 258 -1.96 3.79 -9.07
N TYR A 259 -2.10 4.08 -10.35
CA TYR A 259 -2.99 3.37 -11.25
C TYR A 259 -2.31 2.98 -12.56
N PHE A 260 -2.53 1.74 -12.99
CA PHE A 260 -2.14 1.26 -14.30
C PHE A 260 -3.33 1.27 -15.26
N VAL A 261 -3.17 1.94 -16.41
CA VAL A 261 -4.19 2.03 -17.46
C VAL A 261 -3.68 1.41 -18.75
N ASP A 262 -4.21 0.24 -19.10
CA ASP A 262 -3.91 -0.50 -20.33
C ASP A 262 -5.03 -0.43 -21.39
N ALA A 263 -6.20 0.12 -21.04
CA ALA A 263 -7.39 0.17 -21.90
C ALA A 263 -8.27 1.41 -21.61
N PRO A 264 -9.04 1.91 -22.59
CA PRO A 264 -9.84 3.13 -22.46
C PRO A 264 -10.94 3.00 -21.39
N ASP A 265 -11.61 1.84 -21.37
CA ASP A 265 -12.74 1.60 -20.47
C ASP A 265 -12.29 1.54 -19.01
N LYS A 266 -11.10 0.97 -18.76
CA LYS A 266 -10.49 0.96 -17.42
C LYS A 266 -10.12 2.36 -16.96
N MET A 267 -9.72 3.24 -17.88
CA MET A 267 -9.32 4.60 -17.52
C MET A 267 -10.48 5.34 -16.85
N THR A 268 -11.66 5.36 -17.46
CA THR A 268 -12.82 6.08 -16.91
C THR A 268 -13.17 5.58 -15.50
N VAL A 269 -13.18 4.26 -15.29
CA VAL A 269 -13.47 3.66 -13.98
C VAL A 269 -12.40 4.03 -12.95
N ILE A 270 -11.12 3.89 -13.30
CA ILE A 270 -9.98 4.22 -12.43
C ILE A 270 -10.02 5.68 -11.98
N PHE A 271 -10.26 6.60 -12.91
CA PHE A 271 -10.32 8.03 -12.62
C PHE A 271 -11.54 8.39 -11.77
N ASN A 272 -12.70 7.81 -12.07
CA ASN A 272 -13.89 8.02 -11.25
C ASN A 272 -13.67 7.50 -9.82
N ASN A 273 -12.99 6.36 -9.65
CA ASN A 273 -12.67 5.83 -8.34
C ASN A 273 -11.73 6.77 -7.56
N GLU A 274 -10.67 7.28 -8.21
CA GLU A 274 -9.80 8.27 -7.57
C GLU A 274 -10.60 9.51 -7.16
N LEU A 275 -11.37 10.10 -8.08
CA LEU A 275 -12.09 11.33 -7.82
C LEU A 275 -13.17 11.15 -6.76
N ASN A 276 -13.94 10.05 -6.79
CA ASN A 276 -14.89 9.71 -5.74
C ASN A 276 -14.21 9.56 -4.38
N GLY A 277 -13.00 9.00 -4.34
CA GLY A 277 -12.17 8.97 -3.13
C GLY A 277 -11.88 10.39 -2.61
N LEU A 278 -11.45 11.31 -3.48
CA LEU A 278 -11.18 12.71 -3.11
C LEU A 278 -12.44 13.44 -2.62
N LEU A 279 -13.58 13.20 -3.26
CA LEU A 279 -14.86 13.84 -2.93
C LEU A 279 -15.47 13.29 -1.63
N SER A 280 -14.99 12.14 -1.15
CA SER A 280 -15.49 11.43 0.03
C SER A 280 -14.46 11.34 1.15
N VAL A 281 -13.53 12.30 1.25
CA VAL A 281 -12.64 12.42 2.41
C VAL A 281 -13.44 12.85 3.64
N ALA A 282 -13.28 12.14 4.75
CA ALA A 282 -13.87 12.49 6.06
C ALA A 282 -12.84 12.75 7.15
N ALA A 283 -11.62 12.20 7.01
CA ALA A 283 -10.53 12.46 7.94
C ALA A 283 -9.28 12.83 7.16
N GLN A 284 -8.68 13.96 7.51
CA GLN A 284 -7.42 14.44 6.93
C GLN A 284 -6.27 14.24 7.92
N ASN A 285 -5.05 14.13 7.40
CA ASN A 285 -3.83 14.01 8.20
C ASN A 285 -3.91 12.92 9.29
N ALA A 286 -4.54 11.79 8.97
CA ALA A 286 -4.70 10.69 9.91
C ALA A 286 -3.35 10.03 10.21
N GLU A 287 -3.12 9.68 11.47
CA GLU A 287 -1.91 9.01 11.95
C GLU A 287 -2.25 7.90 12.96
N PHE A 288 -1.58 6.77 12.87
CA PHE A 288 -1.48 5.84 13.98
C PHE A 288 -0.29 6.18 14.86
N ARG A 289 -0.49 6.11 16.17
CA ARG A 289 0.54 6.19 17.19
C ARG A 289 0.46 4.95 18.06
N ILE A 290 1.53 4.16 18.14
CA ILE A 290 1.58 2.93 18.92
C ILE A 290 2.69 3.07 19.96
N LYS A 291 2.31 3.12 21.23
CA LYS A 291 3.24 3.12 22.36
C LYS A 291 3.63 1.69 22.72
N LEU A 292 4.92 1.41 22.64
CA LEU A 292 5.52 0.13 22.95
C LEU A 292 5.75 -0.03 24.46
N PRO A 293 5.43 -1.20 25.04
CA PRO A 293 5.82 -1.51 26.40
C PRO A 293 7.33 -1.78 26.48
N LYS A 294 7.89 -1.67 27.70
CA LYS A 294 9.30 -1.96 27.95
C LYS A 294 9.64 -3.41 27.58
N GLY A 295 10.86 -3.62 27.08
CA GLY A 295 11.31 -4.95 26.67
C GLY A 295 10.70 -5.45 25.35
N VAL A 296 9.99 -4.60 24.60
CA VAL A 296 9.49 -4.92 23.25
C VAL A 296 10.22 -4.09 22.22
N THR A 297 10.65 -4.75 21.14
CA THR A 297 11.37 -4.11 20.03
C THR A 297 10.66 -4.40 18.72
N ILE A 298 10.52 -3.42 17.85
CA ILE A 298 10.03 -3.62 16.49
C ILE A 298 11.08 -4.35 15.66
N GLN A 299 10.64 -5.39 14.95
CA GLN A 299 11.43 -6.09 13.94
C GLN A 299 11.02 -5.65 12.54
N LYS A 300 9.71 -5.48 12.33
CA LYS A 300 9.17 -5.17 11.01
C LYS A 300 7.82 -4.47 11.09
N GLY A 301 7.50 -3.71 10.05
CA GLY A 301 6.18 -3.11 9.85
C GLY A 301 5.81 -3.14 8.37
N TYR A 302 4.56 -3.49 8.08
CA TYR A 302 3.99 -3.60 6.74
C TYR A 302 2.68 -2.83 6.65
N PRO A 303 2.18 -2.52 5.44
CA PRO A 303 2.95 -2.10 4.29
C PRO A 303 3.32 -0.61 4.36
N LEU A 304 2.70 0.12 5.29
CA LEU A 304 2.85 1.55 5.43
C LEU A 304 4.19 1.87 6.06
N LYS A 305 4.82 2.94 5.56
CA LYS A 305 6.05 3.48 6.15
C LYS A 305 5.76 3.98 7.57
N TRP A 306 6.69 3.69 8.47
CA TRP A 306 6.59 4.04 9.88
C TRP A 306 7.89 4.68 10.34
N GLN A 307 7.79 5.48 11.40
CA GLN A 307 8.92 6.09 12.09
C GLN A 307 8.81 5.74 13.57
N GLN A 308 9.96 5.62 14.25
CA GLN A 308 9.99 5.40 15.69
C GLN A 308 10.67 6.58 16.38
N ASN A 309 10.01 7.10 17.41
CA ASN A 309 10.57 8.11 18.30
C ASN A 309 10.50 7.57 19.73
N GLY A 310 11.64 7.13 20.26
CA GLY A 310 11.69 6.48 21.58
C GLY A 310 10.85 5.20 21.62
N ASP A 311 9.83 5.17 22.48
CA ASP A 311 8.89 4.05 22.63
C ASP A 311 7.62 4.22 21.80
N GLU A 312 7.49 5.25 20.96
CA GLU A 312 6.32 5.47 20.10
C GLU A 312 6.63 5.19 18.62
N ILE A 313 5.78 4.40 17.98
CA ILE A 313 5.77 4.22 16.52
C ILE A 313 4.69 5.13 15.93
N ILE A 314 5.04 5.85 14.88
CA ILE A 314 4.16 6.76 14.14
C ILE A 314 4.00 6.26 12.71
N VAL A 315 2.75 6.13 12.26
CA VAL A 315 2.38 5.75 10.89
C VAL A 315 1.46 6.81 10.31
N LYS A 316 1.93 7.54 9.29
CA LYS A 316 1.11 8.55 8.61
C LYS A 316 0.19 7.89 7.59
N LEU A 317 -1.12 7.95 7.82
CA LEU A 317 -2.15 7.36 6.95
C LEU A 317 -2.64 8.33 5.87
N ARG A 318 -2.47 9.63 6.11
CA ARG A 318 -2.92 10.74 5.26
C ARG A 318 -4.44 10.89 5.33
N ASP A 319 -5.06 11.21 4.20
CA ASP A 319 -6.52 11.32 4.14
C ASP A 319 -7.14 9.92 4.13
N LEU A 320 -8.29 9.81 4.79
CA LEU A 320 -9.16 8.65 4.75
C LEU A 320 -10.44 9.03 4.01
N SER A 321 -10.75 8.30 2.94
CA SER A 321 -11.99 8.46 2.20
C SER A 321 -13.04 7.40 2.53
N SER A 322 -14.29 7.65 2.15
CA SER A 322 -15.39 6.70 2.33
C SER A 322 -15.02 5.33 1.78
N GLU A 323 -15.37 4.28 2.53
CA GLU A 323 -15.10 2.87 2.20
C GLU A 323 -13.60 2.52 2.13
N GLU A 324 -12.71 3.44 2.51
CA GLU A 324 -11.28 3.17 2.56
C GLU A 324 -10.88 2.43 3.85
N ILE A 325 -9.95 1.50 3.68
CA ILE A 325 -9.27 0.80 4.77
C ILE A 325 -7.78 1.16 4.70
N LYS A 326 -7.24 1.68 5.80
CA LYS A 326 -5.80 1.80 6.00
C LYS A 326 -5.39 0.89 7.14
N ALA A 327 -4.45 -0.01 6.87
CA ALA A 327 -3.98 -0.94 7.88
C ALA A 327 -2.48 -1.12 7.84
N THR A 328 -1.94 -1.50 8.98
CA THR A 328 -0.54 -1.89 9.16
C THR A 328 -0.45 -3.10 10.08
N LEU A 329 0.58 -3.91 9.84
CA LEU A 329 0.94 -5.04 10.67
C LEU A 329 2.37 -4.85 11.15
N PHE A 330 2.59 -4.99 12.45
CA PHE A 330 3.92 -4.96 13.05
C PHE A 330 4.31 -6.35 13.55
N THR A 331 5.58 -6.72 13.33
CA THR A 331 6.22 -7.85 14.00
C THR A 331 7.09 -7.27 15.12
N PHE A 332 6.78 -7.65 16.35
CA PHE A 332 7.56 -7.28 17.53
C PHE A 332 8.35 -8.48 18.05
N ARG A 333 9.52 -8.21 18.62
CA ARG A 333 10.30 -9.16 19.42
C ARG A 333 10.23 -8.75 20.88
N ILE A 334 9.81 -9.69 21.71
CA ILE A 334 9.77 -9.56 23.17
C ILE A 334 11.13 -10.02 23.71
N GLY A 335 11.70 -9.24 24.62
CA GLY A 335 12.96 -9.54 25.28
C GLY A 335 12.91 -10.86 26.06
N ASP A 336 14.01 -11.60 26.07
CA ASP A 336 14.05 -12.93 26.68
C ASP A 336 13.75 -12.87 28.18
N SER A 337 14.24 -11.83 28.85
CA SER A 337 14.01 -11.55 30.28
C SER A 337 12.59 -11.05 30.60
N THR A 338 11.77 -10.73 29.60
CA THR A 338 10.43 -10.18 29.81
C THR A 338 9.45 -11.26 30.27
N ASN A 339 8.86 -11.07 31.45
CA ASN A 339 7.90 -11.99 32.07
C ASN A 339 6.78 -11.22 32.80
N GLU A 340 6.25 -10.18 32.15
CA GLU A 340 5.20 -9.31 32.69
C GLU A 340 4.15 -9.04 31.62
N VAL A 341 2.97 -8.56 32.04
CA VAL A 341 1.90 -8.19 31.10
C VAL A 341 2.32 -6.97 30.29
N LEU A 342 2.31 -7.11 28.97
CA LEU A 342 2.70 -6.05 28.03
C LEU A 342 1.47 -5.30 27.55
N LYS A 343 1.46 -3.97 27.76
CA LYS A 343 0.35 -3.09 27.35
C LYS A 343 0.73 -2.31 26.09
N PHE A 344 0.03 -2.58 24.99
CA PHE A 344 0.10 -1.80 23.76
C PHE A 344 -1.00 -0.74 23.79
N THR A 345 -0.61 0.54 23.71
CA THR A 345 -1.58 1.65 23.61
C THR A 345 -1.48 2.23 22.21
N SER A 346 -2.59 2.20 21.48
CA SER A 346 -2.65 2.68 20.11
C SER A 346 -3.64 3.83 20.02
N THR A 347 -3.29 4.86 19.26
CA THR A 347 -4.15 6.03 19.02
C THR A 347 -4.23 6.30 17.53
N LEU A 348 -5.44 6.51 17.01
CA LEU A 348 -5.69 7.12 15.71
C LEU A 348 -6.00 8.60 15.94
N THR A 349 -5.19 9.51 15.39
CA THR A 349 -5.45 10.95 15.39
C THR A 349 -5.78 11.42 13.98
N TYR A 350 -6.69 12.38 13.82
CA TYR A 350 -7.05 12.96 12.52
C TYR A 350 -7.70 14.34 12.66
N THR A 351 -7.66 15.13 11.58
CA THR A 351 -8.51 16.31 11.41
C THR A 351 -9.85 15.86 10.80
N ASP A 352 -10.97 16.16 11.45
CA ASP A 352 -12.30 15.91 10.89
C ASP A 352 -12.56 16.89 9.74
N ALA A 353 -12.90 16.37 8.57
CA ALA A 353 -13.07 17.17 7.37
C ALA A 353 -14.30 18.09 7.39
N THR A 354 -15.25 17.85 8.31
CA THR A 354 -16.51 18.60 8.36
C THR A 354 -16.42 19.86 9.21
N ASP A 355 -15.58 19.84 10.24
CA ASP A 355 -15.45 20.92 11.23
C ASP A 355 -14.00 21.38 11.49
N ASP A 356 -13.03 20.84 10.72
CA ASP A 356 -11.59 21.08 10.84
C ASP A 356 -10.99 20.80 12.24
N SER A 357 -11.71 20.11 13.11
CA SER A 357 -11.26 19.86 14.48
C SER A 357 -10.40 18.60 14.60
N GLN A 358 -9.45 18.63 15.53
CA GLN A 358 -8.64 17.45 15.86
C GLN A 358 -9.46 16.44 16.66
N LYS A 359 -9.48 15.19 16.20
CA LYS A 359 -10.12 14.06 16.89
C LYS A 359 -9.11 12.96 17.16
N SER A 360 -9.39 12.14 18.17
CA SER A 360 -8.60 10.94 18.46
C SER A 360 -9.46 9.77 18.93
N LEU A 361 -9.04 8.55 18.57
CA LEU A 361 -9.59 7.29 19.05
C LEU A 361 -8.45 6.49 19.68
N MET A 362 -8.66 5.98 20.89
CA MET A 362 -7.64 5.21 21.63
C MET A 362 -8.09 3.76 21.82
N ASN A 363 -7.15 2.84 21.63
CA ASN A 363 -7.32 1.42 21.86
C ASN A 363 -6.17 0.86 22.71
N VAL A 364 -6.45 -0.20 23.47
CA VAL A 364 -5.49 -0.82 24.38
C VAL A 364 -5.60 -2.32 24.24
N ASN A 365 -4.46 -2.97 23.98
CA ASN A 365 -4.32 -4.42 23.92
C ASN A 365 -3.30 -4.89 24.97
N PHE A 366 -3.53 -6.08 25.51
CA PHE A 366 -2.66 -6.71 26.50
C PHE A 366 -2.12 -8.02 25.96
N LEU A 367 -0.84 -8.28 26.17
CA LEU A 367 -0.19 -9.55 25.87
C LEU A 367 0.40 -10.11 27.17
N SER A 368 -0.11 -11.25 27.62
CA SER A 368 0.26 -11.79 28.93
C SER A 368 1.28 -12.94 28.81
N PRO A 369 2.21 -13.10 29.76
CA PRO A 369 3.11 -14.25 29.77
C PRO A 369 2.33 -15.54 30.07
N VAL A 370 2.63 -16.62 29.35
CA VAL A 370 2.07 -17.95 29.64
C VAL A 370 3.15 -19.03 29.60
N LYS A 371 3.08 -19.97 30.54
CA LYS A 371 3.90 -21.20 30.57
C LYS A 371 3.15 -22.44 30.11
N ASP A 372 1.82 -22.38 30.13
CA ASP A 372 0.99 -23.43 29.59
C ASP A 372 0.96 -23.32 28.06
N VAL A 373 1.49 -24.33 27.39
CA VAL A 373 1.54 -24.41 25.93
C VAL A 373 0.14 -24.58 25.33
N ASP A 374 -0.78 -25.26 26.02
CA ASP A 374 -2.13 -25.48 25.52
C ASP A 374 -2.94 -24.17 25.55
N ALA A 375 -2.79 -23.40 26.64
CA ALA A 375 -3.33 -22.04 26.71
C ALA A 375 -2.79 -21.15 25.58
N TYR A 376 -1.48 -21.20 25.30
CA TYR A 376 -0.89 -20.46 24.19
C TYR A 376 -1.48 -20.86 22.83
N LEU A 377 -1.57 -22.16 22.53
CA LEU A 377 -2.03 -22.68 21.23
C LEU A 377 -3.53 -22.50 20.97
N THR A 378 -4.33 -22.19 21.99
CA THR A 378 -5.80 -22.05 21.89
C THR A 378 -6.31 -20.60 21.90
N HIS A 379 -5.40 -19.62 21.96
CA HIS A 379 -5.74 -18.19 22.06
C HIS A 379 -5.30 -17.37 20.85
N PHE A 380 -5.00 -18.03 19.75
CA PHE A 380 -4.67 -17.35 18.50
C PHE A 380 -5.86 -16.60 17.92
N ASN A 381 -5.56 -15.49 17.27
CA ASN A 381 -6.51 -14.67 16.54
C ASN A 381 -6.40 -15.01 15.04
N LYS A 382 -7.47 -15.61 14.51
CA LYS A 382 -7.51 -16.10 13.13
C LYS A 382 -7.33 -14.98 12.10
N GLN A 383 -7.98 -13.84 12.31
CA GLN A 383 -7.98 -12.75 11.35
C GLN A 383 -6.64 -12.00 11.35
N VAL A 384 -5.98 -11.88 12.51
CA VAL A 384 -4.62 -11.31 12.57
C VAL A 384 -3.62 -12.25 11.89
N ILE A 385 -3.71 -13.57 12.12
CA ILE A 385 -2.90 -14.56 11.39
C ILE A 385 -3.11 -14.43 9.88
N GLU A 386 -4.36 -14.26 9.45
CA GLU A 386 -4.70 -14.06 8.04
C GLU A 386 -4.01 -12.84 7.44
N GLN A 387 -3.99 -11.71 8.16
CA GLN A 387 -3.25 -10.52 7.73
C GLN A 387 -1.73 -10.75 7.73
N THR A 388 -1.18 -11.49 8.70
CA THR A 388 0.23 -11.90 8.71
C THR A 388 0.58 -12.69 7.46
N ILE A 389 -0.22 -13.71 7.12
CA ILE A 389 -0.03 -14.50 5.90
C ILE A 389 -0.10 -13.62 4.66
N LEU A 390 -1.12 -12.76 4.59
CA LEU A 390 -1.33 -11.88 3.44
C LEU A 390 -0.14 -10.94 3.22
N TYR A 391 0.32 -10.23 4.25
CA TYR A 391 1.42 -9.27 4.12
C TYR A 391 2.76 -9.94 3.86
N THR A 392 3.07 -11.07 4.51
CA THR A 392 4.29 -11.84 4.22
C THR A 392 4.30 -12.36 2.79
N ALA A 393 3.19 -12.94 2.34
CA ALA A 393 3.12 -13.49 1.00
C ALA A 393 3.13 -12.40 -0.09
N ASN A 394 2.56 -11.23 0.22
CA ASN A 394 2.62 -10.05 -0.65
C ASN A 394 4.06 -9.53 -0.81
N GLU A 395 4.84 -9.44 0.27
CA GLU A 395 6.24 -9.02 0.20
C GLU A 395 7.11 -10.01 -0.59
N ASN A 396 6.91 -11.32 -0.37
CA ASN A 396 7.61 -12.35 -1.15
C ASN A 396 7.33 -12.20 -2.65
N LEU A 397 6.08 -11.91 -3.01
CA LEU A 397 5.66 -11.67 -4.38
C LEU A 397 6.27 -10.38 -4.95
N GLU A 398 6.32 -9.28 -4.18
CA GLU A 398 7.01 -8.05 -4.58
C GLU A 398 8.50 -8.29 -4.84
N THR A 399 9.15 -9.07 -3.97
CA THR A 399 10.55 -9.44 -4.13
C THR A 399 10.78 -10.23 -5.43
N ALA A 400 9.91 -11.21 -5.71
CA ALA A 400 9.95 -11.95 -6.97
C ALA A 400 9.72 -11.05 -8.20
N MET A 401 8.74 -10.15 -8.14
CA MET A 401 8.46 -9.19 -9.22
C MET A 401 9.67 -8.30 -9.51
N ASN A 402 10.31 -7.77 -8.47
CA ASN A 402 11.50 -6.92 -8.60
C ASN A 402 12.72 -7.69 -9.16
N LEU A 403 12.89 -8.98 -8.81
CA LEU A 403 13.94 -9.82 -9.36
C LEU A 403 13.72 -10.09 -10.87
N MET A 404 12.48 -10.37 -11.28
CA MET A 404 12.17 -10.56 -12.71
C MET A 404 12.41 -9.31 -13.54
N GLU A 405 12.11 -8.12 -13.02
CA GLU A 405 12.42 -6.86 -13.72
C GLU A 405 13.91 -6.65 -13.93
N LYS A 406 14.74 -7.13 -12.99
CA LYS A 406 16.20 -7.11 -13.12
C LYS A 406 16.74 -8.22 -14.02
N GLY A 407 15.86 -9.09 -14.56
CA GLY A 407 16.23 -10.25 -15.36
C GLY A 407 16.73 -11.44 -14.54
N ASP A 408 16.62 -11.40 -13.20
CA ASP A 408 16.99 -12.53 -12.33
C ASP A 408 15.80 -13.49 -12.16
N TYR A 409 15.47 -14.15 -13.27
CA TYR A 409 14.33 -15.07 -13.33
C TYR A 409 14.51 -16.28 -12.40
N LYS A 410 15.74 -16.75 -12.21
CA LYS A 410 16.03 -17.95 -11.41
C LYS A 410 15.74 -17.69 -9.93
N GLU A 411 16.24 -16.59 -9.36
CA GLU A 411 15.93 -16.26 -7.97
C GLU A 411 14.45 -15.90 -7.81
N ALA A 412 13.84 -15.19 -8.76
CA ALA A 412 12.41 -14.92 -8.73
C ALA A 412 11.57 -16.21 -8.65
N GLY A 413 11.89 -17.23 -9.46
CA GLY A 413 11.22 -18.53 -9.45
C GLY A 413 11.30 -19.25 -8.09
N LYS A 414 12.42 -19.10 -7.37
CA LYS A 414 12.57 -19.63 -6.01
C LYS A 414 11.65 -18.90 -5.02
N TYR A 415 11.56 -17.58 -5.09
CA TYR A 415 10.65 -16.80 -4.25
C TYR A 415 9.19 -17.20 -4.51
N LEU A 416 8.77 -17.30 -5.77
CA LEU A 416 7.40 -17.69 -6.13
C LEU A 416 7.03 -19.10 -5.66
N SER A 417 7.96 -20.05 -5.82
CA SER A 417 7.78 -21.43 -5.36
C SER A 417 7.70 -21.51 -3.83
N SER A 418 8.61 -20.80 -3.14
CA SER A 418 8.61 -20.71 -1.67
C SER A 418 7.33 -20.06 -1.15
N ASN A 419 6.85 -19.03 -1.84
CA ASN A 419 5.61 -18.33 -1.48
C ASN A 419 4.38 -19.22 -1.68
N SER A 420 4.34 -20.03 -2.75
CA SER A 420 3.27 -21.02 -2.94
C SER A 420 3.28 -22.09 -1.84
N GLY A 421 4.47 -22.57 -1.45
CA GLY A 421 4.63 -23.48 -0.32
C GLY A 421 4.14 -22.87 0.99
N TYR A 422 4.52 -21.61 1.25
CA TYR A 422 4.09 -20.84 2.41
C TYR A 422 2.57 -20.69 2.47
N LEU A 423 1.93 -20.27 1.38
CA LEU A 423 0.47 -20.12 1.31
C LEU A 423 -0.25 -21.45 1.57
N LYS A 424 0.17 -22.54 0.90
CA LYS A 424 -0.42 -23.88 1.07
C LYS A 424 -0.30 -24.37 2.51
N ALA A 425 0.87 -24.19 3.13
CA ALA A 425 1.11 -24.61 4.50
C ALA A 425 0.26 -23.84 5.53
N ASN A 426 -0.08 -22.58 5.24
CA ASN A 426 -0.79 -21.72 6.18
C ASN A 426 -2.31 -21.63 5.95
N PHE A 427 -2.81 -22.04 4.78
CA PHE A 427 -4.25 -22.05 4.48
C PHE A 427 -5.10 -22.90 5.42
N ILE A 428 -4.51 -23.86 6.12
CA ILE A 428 -5.20 -24.67 7.13
C ILE A 428 -5.60 -23.86 8.37
N TYR A 429 -4.96 -22.71 8.62
CA TYR A 429 -5.18 -21.91 9.83
C TYR A 429 -6.19 -20.77 9.63
N VAL A 430 -6.56 -20.45 8.39
CA VAL A 430 -7.34 -19.25 8.06
C VAL A 430 -8.55 -19.53 7.19
N ASN A 431 -9.50 -18.60 7.20
CA ASN A 431 -10.55 -18.57 6.20
C ASN A 431 -9.87 -17.97 4.96
N LYS A 432 -9.82 -18.70 3.84
CA LYS A 432 -9.18 -18.21 2.61
C LYS A 432 -9.97 -17.01 2.06
N ASP A 433 -9.77 -15.82 2.63
CA ASP A 433 -10.47 -14.61 2.19
C ASP A 433 -10.12 -14.28 0.74
N ALA A 434 -10.99 -13.52 0.09
CA ALA A 434 -10.87 -13.09 -1.29
C ALA A 434 -9.50 -12.45 -1.57
N ALA A 435 -8.94 -11.67 -0.64
CA ALA A 435 -7.61 -11.07 -0.80
C ALA A 435 -6.50 -12.12 -0.86
N LEU A 436 -6.51 -13.12 0.03
CA LEU A 436 -5.55 -14.21 0.03
C LEU A 436 -5.68 -15.11 -1.21
N MET A 437 -6.92 -15.44 -1.60
CA MET A 437 -7.16 -16.21 -2.83
C MET A 437 -6.68 -15.46 -4.07
N LYS A 438 -6.92 -14.15 -4.14
CA LYS A 438 -6.44 -13.30 -5.23
C LYS A 438 -4.92 -13.25 -5.26
N LEU A 439 -4.26 -13.13 -4.10
CA LEU A 439 -2.80 -13.16 -4.00
C LEU A 439 -2.22 -14.49 -4.48
N ASP A 440 -2.80 -15.62 -4.07
CA ASP A 440 -2.38 -16.95 -4.50
C ASP A 440 -2.55 -17.15 -6.01
N SER A 441 -3.65 -16.65 -6.57
CA SER A 441 -3.86 -16.62 -8.02
C SER A 441 -2.81 -15.79 -8.74
N VAL A 442 -2.46 -14.60 -8.24
CA VAL A 442 -1.40 -13.77 -8.82
C VAL A 442 -0.05 -14.47 -8.74
N ASN A 443 0.29 -15.04 -7.57
CA ASN A 443 1.53 -15.80 -7.38
C ASN A 443 1.63 -16.97 -8.38
N SER A 444 0.53 -17.72 -8.56
CA SER A 444 0.46 -18.85 -9.48
C SER A 444 0.59 -18.40 -10.95
N ASN A 445 -0.16 -17.37 -11.35
CA ASN A 445 -0.10 -16.81 -12.71
C ASN A 445 1.31 -16.33 -13.04
N TYR A 446 1.96 -15.63 -12.10
CA TYR A 446 3.32 -15.14 -12.27
C TYR A 446 4.35 -16.28 -12.33
N SER A 447 4.11 -17.38 -11.61
CA SER A 447 4.93 -18.59 -11.67
C SER A 447 4.87 -19.28 -13.04
N VAL A 448 3.68 -19.36 -13.65
CA VAL A 448 3.51 -19.93 -15.00
C VAL A 448 4.23 -19.08 -16.05
N GLN A 449 4.20 -17.75 -15.89
CA GLN A 449 4.90 -16.83 -16.78
C GLN A 449 6.40 -16.97 -16.71
N TYR A 450 6.97 -17.21 -15.53
CA TYR A 450 8.39 -17.55 -15.40
C TYR A 450 8.78 -18.72 -16.33
N LEU A 451 7.95 -19.77 -16.40
CA LEU A 451 8.21 -20.94 -17.25
C LEU A 451 8.03 -20.66 -18.75
N GLN A 452 7.29 -19.61 -19.11
CA GLN A 452 6.93 -19.27 -20.49
C GLN A 452 7.58 -17.97 -20.99
N ALA A 453 8.37 -17.27 -20.17
CA ALA A 453 8.91 -15.95 -20.49
C ALA A 453 9.77 -15.94 -21.76
N GLU A 454 10.37 -17.08 -22.11
CA GLU A 454 11.17 -17.26 -23.33
C GLU A 454 10.30 -17.48 -24.60
N THR A 455 9.01 -17.81 -24.45
CA THR A 455 8.13 -18.20 -25.56
C THR A 455 7.00 -17.20 -25.86
N ILE A 456 6.76 -16.22 -24.99
CA ILE A 456 5.74 -15.17 -25.17
C ILE A 456 6.36 -13.83 -25.60
N SER A 457 5.57 -12.99 -26.28
CA SER A 457 6.05 -11.69 -26.76
C SER A 457 6.41 -10.75 -25.61
N LYS A 458 7.45 -9.92 -25.80
CA LYS A 458 7.93 -8.95 -24.79
C LYS A 458 6.82 -8.01 -24.27
N ASP A 459 5.92 -7.58 -25.15
CA ASP A 459 4.80 -6.71 -24.78
C ASP A 459 3.76 -7.43 -23.92
N SER A 460 3.55 -8.73 -24.16
CA SER A 460 2.68 -9.55 -23.33
C SER A 460 3.28 -9.70 -21.93
N VAL A 461 4.59 -9.96 -21.83
CA VAL A 461 5.31 -10.00 -20.55
C VAL A 461 5.13 -8.69 -19.79
N LYS A 462 5.47 -7.54 -20.41
CA LYS A 462 5.35 -6.21 -19.78
C LYS A 462 3.94 -5.93 -19.28
N ARG A 463 2.91 -6.22 -20.09
CA ARG A 463 1.51 -5.97 -19.71
C ARG A 463 1.13 -6.78 -18.49
N ILE A 464 1.49 -8.06 -18.46
CA ILE A 464 1.12 -8.93 -17.36
C ILE A 464 1.91 -8.57 -16.09
N GLN A 465 3.18 -8.18 -16.21
CA GLN A 465 3.99 -7.67 -15.10
C GLN A 465 3.33 -6.44 -14.45
N LYS A 466 3.03 -5.41 -15.25
CA LYS A 466 2.36 -4.18 -14.80
C LYS A 466 0.98 -4.47 -14.20
N ALA A 467 0.21 -5.36 -14.83
CA ALA A 467 -1.10 -5.75 -14.30
C ALA A 467 -0.99 -6.48 -12.96
N SER A 468 -0.03 -7.41 -12.84
CA SER A 468 0.19 -8.18 -11.61
C SER A 468 0.68 -7.28 -10.47
N LYS A 469 1.59 -6.34 -10.77
CA LYS A 469 2.03 -5.31 -9.82
C LYS A 469 0.90 -4.38 -9.39
N ALA A 470 0.07 -3.89 -10.31
CA ALA A 470 -1.09 -3.08 -9.96
C ALA A 470 -2.08 -3.84 -9.07
N VAL A 471 -2.32 -5.13 -9.34
CA VAL A 471 -3.13 -5.98 -8.46
C VAL A 471 -2.47 -6.18 -7.10
N ASN A 472 -1.17 -6.43 -7.06
CA ASN A 472 -0.43 -6.62 -5.83
C ASN A 472 -0.42 -5.35 -4.96
N TYR A 473 -0.24 -4.18 -5.59
CA TYR A 473 -0.36 -2.86 -4.97
C TYR A 473 -1.73 -2.66 -4.35
N LYS A 474 -2.82 -3.06 -5.04
CA LYS A 474 -4.18 -2.99 -4.51
C LYS A 474 -4.38 -3.90 -3.29
N ILE A 475 -3.94 -5.16 -3.37
CA ILE A 475 -4.04 -6.13 -2.26
C ILE A 475 -3.33 -5.59 -1.02
N ARG A 476 -2.08 -5.15 -1.20
CA ARG A 476 -1.24 -4.59 -0.12
C ARG A 476 -1.90 -3.40 0.56
N ASN A 477 -2.46 -2.47 -0.24
CA ASN A 477 -3.10 -1.26 0.25
C ASN A 477 -4.60 -1.43 0.56
N LYS A 478 -5.12 -2.67 0.58
CA LYS A 478 -6.53 -2.98 0.82
C LYS A 478 -7.51 -2.16 -0.04
N LYS A 479 -7.13 -1.91 -1.29
CA LYS A 479 -7.94 -1.21 -2.29
C LYS A 479 -8.82 -2.20 -3.05
N GLN A 480 -10.07 -1.81 -3.33
CA GLN A 480 -11.01 -2.59 -4.13
C GLN A 480 -10.62 -2.60 -5.63
#